data_AF-A0A662T9T0-F1
#
_entry.id   AF-A0A662T9T0-F1
#
_cell.length_a   1.000
_cell.length_b   1.000
_cell.length_c   1.000
_cell.angle_alpha   90.00
_cell.angle_beta   90.00
_cell.angle_gamma   90.00
#
_symmetry.space_group_name_H-M   'P 1'
#
loop_
_entity.id
_entity.type
_entity.pdbx_description
1 polymer ?
#
loop_
_entity_poly.entity_id
_entity_poly.type
_entity_poly.pdbx_seq_one_letter_code
_entity_poly.pdbx_strand_id
1 'polypeptide(L)'
;MRYLLVTGELARGYVLRYAKLSGENFDVTSVPFPVAALLSPKNIINHLRKIDVKRYDMILIPGLIRWNAKIVEDAVGIPTYKGPKDAADLPVIAEYLKKGGKLSYTKPACELVGIESTKDFIKEYNKYVKKDMAELKKGEYIKVRNLFISKKLPIRIMAEIVDAPKRTKNELLKIASQYIKNGAD
;
A
#
# COMPACT_ATOMS: atom_id res chain seq x y z
N MET A 1 4.81 19.46 12.21
CA MET A 1 3.36 19.20 12.28
C MET A 1 3.14 17.96 13.13
N ARG A 2 1.99 17.85 13.78
CA ARG A 2 1.59 16.69 14.58
C ARG A 2 0.30 16.11 14.01
N TYR A 3 0.33 14.83 13.73
CA TYR A 3 -0.72 14.14 13.01
C TYR A 3 -1.36 13.06 13.89
N LEU A 4 -2.66 12.84 13.75
CA LEU A 4 -3.36 11.74 14.40
C LEU A 4 -3.81 10.69 13.37
N LEU A 5 -3.30 9.47 13.49
CA LEU A 5 -3.76 8.32 12.73
C LEU A 5 -4.90 7.64 13.48
N VAL A 6 -6.04 7.47 12.82
CA VAL A 6 -7.19 6.71 13.32
C VAL A 6 -7.15 5.31 12.73
N THR A 7 -7.33 4.29 13.57
CA THR A 7 -7.39 2.90 13.12
C THR A 7 -8.34 2.06 13.98
N GLY A 8 -8.57 0.80 13.60
CA GLY A 8 -9.24 -0.21 14.42
C GLY A 8 -8.24 -1.00 15.27
N GLU A 9 -8.76 -1.80 16.19
CA GLU A 9 -7.97 -2.48 17.23
C GLU A 9 -6.93 -3.44 16.65
N LEU A 10 -7.33 -4.28 15.68
CA LEU A 10 -6.45 -5.30 15.11
C LEU A 10 -5.27 -4.70 14.35
N ALA A 11 -5.46 -3.51 13.76
CA ALA A 11 -4.44 -2.85 12.97
C ALA A 11 -3.52 -1.94 13.81
N ARG A 12 -3.79 -1.74 15.11
CA ARG A 12 -3.05 -0.78 15.94
C ARG A 12 -1.54 -1.03 15.94
N GLY A 13 -1.11 -2.27 16.18
CA GLY A 13 0.32 -2.62 16.21
C GLY A 13 1.01 -2.39 14.87
N TYR A 14 0.34 -2.76 13.78
CA TYR A 14 0.81 -2.57 12.41
C TYR A 14 0.97 -1.08 12.05
N VAL A 15 -0.04 -0.26 12.37
CA VAL A 15 -0.01 1.19 12.14
C VAL A 15 1.07 1.86 12.99
N LEU A 16 1.20 1.50 14.27
CA LEU A 16 2.24 2.03 15.16
C LEU A 16 3.66 1.76 14.64
N ARG A 17 3.89 0.56 14.09
CA ARG A 17 5.19 0.20 13.51
C ARG A 17 5.58 1.15 12.38
N TYR A 18 4.69 1.36 11.41
CA TYR A 18 4.99 2.22 10.26
C TYR A 18 4.93 3.72 10.56
N ALA A 19 4.10 4.12 11.53
CA ALA A 19 4.12 5.48 12.07
C ALA A 19 5.49 5.83 12.68
N LYS A 20 6.15 4.89 13.36
CA LYS A 20 7.52 5.10 13.85
C LYS A 20 8.55 5.15 12.73
N LEU A 21 8.44 4.26 11.75
CA LEU A 21 9.37 4.18 10.62
C LEU A 21 9.32 5.41 9.70
N SER A 22 8.22 6.15 9.67
CA SER A 22 8.12 7.36 8.84
C SER A 22 8.98 8.52 9.33
N GLY A 23 9.42 8.49 10.60
CA GLY A 23 10.18 9.59 11.22
C GLY A 23 9.38 10.88 11.41
N GLU A 24 8.06 10.83 11.25
CA GLU A 24 7.13 11.95 11.48
C GLU A 24 6.40 11.84 12.82
N ASN A 25 5.86 12.96 13.28
CA ASN A 25 5.12 13.03 14.53
C ASN A 25 3.67 12.52 14.38
N PHE A 26 3.55 11.21 14.10
CA PHE A 26 2.28 10.49 14.05
C PHE A 26 1.95 9.87 15.40
N ASP A 27 0.88 10.36 16.02
CA ASP A 27 0.21 9.64 17.11
C ASP A 27 -0.83 8.67 16.53
N VAL A 28 -1.10 7.57 17.22
CA VAL A 28 -2.07 6.55 16.78
C VAL A 28 -3.15 6.34 17.82
N THR A 29 -4.40 6.57 17.42
CA THR A 29 -5.57 6.25 18.23
C THR A 29 -6.36 5.09 17.63
N SER A 30 -6.77 4.17 18.50
CA SER A 30 -7.58 3.02 18.11
C SER A 30 -9.02 3.25 18.54
N VAL A 31 -9.93 3.22 17.57
CA VAL A 31 -11.36 3.14 17.85
C VAL A 31 -11.66 1.71 18.34
N PRO A 32 -12.54 1.52 19.35
CA PRO A 32 -12.92 0.19 19.84
C PRO A 32 -13.80 -0.54 18.84
N PHE A 33 -13.20 -0.93 17.73
CA PHE A 33 -13.79 -1.66 16.62
C PHE A 33 -12.68 -2.48 15.93
N PRO A 34 -12.89 -3.76 15.60
CA PRO A 34 -11.79 -4.62 15.15
C PRO A 34 -11.12 -4.17 13.84
N VAL A 35 -11.91 -3.84 12.81
CA VAL A 35 -11.42 -3.61 11.44
C VAL A 35 -11.52 -2.14 11.04
N ALA A 36 -10.37 -1.52 10.74
CA ALA A 36 -10.26 -0.11 10.41
C ALA A 36 -11.10 0.32 9.18
N ALA A 37 -11.15 -0.50 8.13
CA ALA A 37 -11.88 -0.19 6.90
C ALA A 37 -13.42 -0.17 7.06
N LEU A 38 -13.95 -0.74 8.14
CA LEU A 38 -15.38 -0.83 8.42
C LEU A 38 -15.86 0.23 9.43
N LEU A 39 -14.97 1.14 9.85
CA LEU A 39 -15.32 2.22 10.75
C LEU A 39 -16.38 3.14 10.12
N SER A 40 -17.48 3.36 10.82
CA SER A 40 -18.47 4.37 10.43
C SER A 40 -18.01 5.77 10.87
N PRO A 41 -18.55 6.84 10.27
CA PRO A 41 -18.28 8.21 10.72
C PRO A 41 -18.62 8.38 12.21
N LYS A 42 -19.75 7.80 12.65
CA LYS A 42 -20.22 7.86 14.04
C LYS A 42 -19.21 7.24 15.00
N ASN A 43 -18.61 6.10 14.66
CA ASN A 43 -17.60 5.45 15.52
C ASN A 43 -16.38 6.36 15.71
N ILE A 44 -15.87 6.94 14.61
CA ILE A 44 -14.70 7.81 14.64
C ILE A 44 -15.00 9.10 15.39
N ILE A 45 -16.10 9.79 15.07
CA ILE A 45 -16.48 11.06 15.72
C ILE A 45 -16.67 10.88 17.22
N ASN A 46 -17.41 9.85 17.64
CA ASN A 46 -17.64 9.57 19.06
C ASN A 46 -16.34 9.25 19.81
N HIS A 47 -15.38 8.61 19.14
CA HIS A 47 -14.06 8.33 19.71
C HIS A 47 -13.20 9.59 19.82
N LEU A 48 -13.14 10.38 18.75
CA LEU A 48 -12.34 11.61 18.70
C LEU A 48 -12.81 12.67 19.70
N ARG A 49 -14.12 12.75 19.98
CA ARG A 49 -14.67 13.66 21.01
C ARG A 49 -14.20 13.36 22.43
N LYS A 50 -13.65 12.16 22.69
CA LYS A 50 -13.12 11.75 23.99
C LYS A 50 -11.63 12.06 24.15
N ILE A 51 -10.99 12.58 23.12
CA ILE A 51 -9.55 12.84 23.06
C ILE A 51 -9.35 14.33 22.82
N ASP A 52 -8.29 14.90 23.40
CA ASP A 52 -7.87 16.26 23.04
C ASP A 52 -7.29 16.29 21.62
N VAL A 53 -8.18 16.45 20.64
CA VAL A 53 -7.81 16.50 19.22
C VAL A 53 -7.22 17.84 18.80
N LYS A 54 -7.34 18.89 19.62
CA LYS A 54 -6.88 20.25 19.29
C LYS A 54 -5.36 20.38 19.21
N ARG A 55 -4.63 19.43 19.79
CA ARG A 55 -3.16 19.36 19.69
C ARG A 55 -2.63 18.84 18.35
N TYR A 56 -3.53 18.43 17.45
CA TYR A 56 -3.18 17.89 16.15
C TYR A 56 -3.49 18.90 15.05
N ASP A 57 -2.57 19.01 14.09
CA ASP A 57 -2.76 19.84 12.90
C ASP A 57 -3.69 19.14 11.89
N MET A 58 -3.75 17.80 11.95
CA MET A 58 -4.44 16.97 10.96
C MET A 58 -4.74 15.57 11.49
N ILE A 59 -5.87 15.01 11.05
CA ILE A 59 -6.29 13.63 11.31
C ILE A 59 -6.29 12.84 10.00
N LEU A 60 -5.70 11.65 10.01
CA LEU A 60 -5.79 10.69 8.91
C LEU A 60 -6.65 9.50 9.32
N ILE A 61 -7.73 9.27 8.58
CA ILE A 61 -8.59 8.10 8.74
C ILE A 61 -8.17 6.99 7.74
N PRO A 62 -8.55 5.72 7.95
CA PRO A 62 -8.18 4.63 7.06
C PRO A 62 -8.55 4.90 5.60
N GLY A 63 -7.62 4.66 4.65
CA GLY A 63 -7.84 4.98 3.24
C GLY A 63 -8.96 4.18 2.58
N LEU A 64 -9.21 2.95 3.04
CA LEU A 64 -10.23 2.06 2.49
C LEU A 64 -11.68 2.43 2.87
N ILE A 65 -11.86 3.42 3.74
CA ILE A 65 -13.19 3.93 4.08
C ILE A 65 -13.87 4.48 2.81
N ARG A 66 -15.13 4.10 2.59
CA ARG A 66 -15.87 4.48 1.38
C ARG A 66 -16.43 5.91 1.44
N TRP A 67 -16.79 6.38 2.62
CA TRP A 67 -17.41 7.68 2.82
C TRP A 67 -16.38 8.83 2.83
N ASN A 68 -16.87 10.07 2.79
CA ASN A 68 -16.07 11.29 2.69
C ASN A 68 -15.53 11.74 4.06
N ALA A 69 -14.20 11.90 4.19
CA ALA A 69 -13.53 12.27 5.44
C ALA A 69 -13.97 13.64 6.00
N LYS A 70 -14.50 14.53 5.15
CA LYS A 70 -15.00 15.85 5.55
C LYS A 70 -16.07 15.77 6.64
N ILE A 71 -16.86 14.69 6.66
CA ILE A 71 -17.89 14.45 7.70
C ILE A 71 -17.27 14.46 9.10
N VAL A 72 -16.05 13.95 9.25
CA VAL A 72 -15.34 13.93 10.53
C VAL A 72 -14.80 15.32 10.85
N GLU A 73 -14.17 15.98 9.87
CA GLU A 73 -13.67 17.35 10.01
C GLU A 73 -14.77 18.32 10.45
N ASP A 74 -15.94 18.28 9.81
CA ASP A 74 -17.10 19.12 10.13
C ASP A 74 -17.57 18.91 11.59
N ALA A 75 -17.39 17.69 12.12
CA ALA A 75 -17.84 17.33 13.45
C ALA A 75 -16.82 17.61 14.57
N VAL A 76 -15.52 17.66 14.25
CA VAL A 76 -14.43 17.80 15.25
C VAL A 76 -13.60 19.08 15.08
N GLY A 77 -13.73 19.78 13.94
CA GLY A 77 -13.07 21.04 13.65
C GLY A 77 -11.58 20.93 13.27
N ILE A 78 -11.05 19.71 13.10
CA ILE A 78 -9.64 19.46 12.73
C ILE A 78 -9.58 18.91 11.31
N PRO A 79 -8.68 19.43 10.45
CA PRO A 79 -8.50 18.94 9.08
C PRO A 79 -8.40 17.42 9.04
N THR A 80 -9.32 16.76 8.34
CA THR A 80 -9.40 15.29 8.35
C THR A 80 -9.42 14.72 6.93
N TYR A 81 -8.44 13.88 6.61
CA TYR A 81 -8.25 13.32 5.28
C TYR A 81 -8.18 11.80 5.29
N LYS A 82 -8.34 11.18 4.13
CA LYS A 82 -8.04 9.76 3.96
C LYS A 82 -6.53 9.54 3.96
N GLY A 83 -6.06 8.68 4.85
CA GLY A 83 -4.72 8.12 4.85
C GLY A 83 -4.53 7.08 3.73
N PRO A 84 -3.41 6.34 3.75
CA PRO A 84 -3.16 5.28 2.77
C PRO A 84 -4.09 4.07 2.98
N LYS A 85 -4.21 3.21 1.96
CA LYS A 85 -4.93 1.94 2.06
C LYS A 85 -4.19 0.96 2.98
N ASP A 86 -2.87 0.99 2.95
CA ASP A 86 -1.97 0.19 3.78
C ASP A 86 -1.07 1.09 4.64
N ALA A 87 -0.86 0.74 5.90
CA ALA A 87 0.02 1.51 6.78
C ALA A 87 1.49 1.45 6.35
N ALA A 88 1.89 0.44 5.55
CA ALA A 88 3.24 0.33 4.99
C ALA A 88 3.65 1.57 4.18
N ASP A 89 2.68 2.30 3.64
CA ASP A 89 2.89 3.50 2.84
C ASP A 89 3.17 4.76 3.67
N LEU A 90 2.96 4.72 5.00
CA LEU A 90 3.10 5.91 5.87
C LEU A 90 4.46 6.63 5.73
N PRO A 91 5.61 5.96 5.57
CA PRO A 91 6.88 6.66 5.32
C PRO A 91 6.87 7.50 4.04
N VAL A 92 6.29 6.97 2.96
CA VAL A 92 6.19 7.68 1.69
C VAL A 92 5.16 8.81 1.77
N ILE A 93 4.03 8.59 2.47
CA ILE A 93 3.04 9.64 2.74
C ILE A 93 3.65 10.78 3.59
N ALA A 94 4.47 10.46 4.58
CA ALA A 94 5.20 11.44 5.38
C ALA A 94 6.11 12.32 4.51
N GLU A 95 6.89 11.72 3.61
CA GLU A 95 7.74 12.48 2.69
C GLU A 95 6.92 13.37 1.74
N TYR A 96 5.79 12.85 1.23
CA TYR A 96 4.88 13.63 0.40
C TYR A 96 4.33 14.86 1.15
N LEU A 97 3.93 14.69 2.41
CA LEU A 97 3.45 15.79 3.26
C LEU A 97 4.55 16.81 3.55
N LYS A 98 5.77 16.37 3.85
CA LYS A 98 6.94 17.26 4.03
C LYS A 98 7.20 18.15 2.82
N LYS A 99 6.96 17.64 1.60
CA LYS A 99 7.11 18.40 0.34
C LYS A 99 5.91 19.31 0.02
N GLY A 100 4.96 19.48 0.94
CA GLY A 100 3.78 20.32 0.75
C GLY A 100 2.65 19.63 -0.02
N GLY A 101 2.67 18.30 -0.07
CA GLY A 101 1.61 17.50 -0.71
C GLY A 101 0.24 17.73 -0.07
N LYS A 102 -0.82 17.66 -0.90
CA LYS A 102 -2.20 17.88 -0.46
C LYS A 102 -2.95 16.56 -0.42
N LEU A 103 -3.59 16.26 0.71
CA LEU A 103 -4.41 15.08 0.87
C LEU A 103 -5.86 15.33 0.40
N SER A 104 -6.64 14.25 0.35
CA SER A 104 -8.01 14.27 -0.15
C SER A 104 -9.00 13.74 0.88
N TYR A 105 -10.21 14.30 0.87
CA TYR A 105 -11.31 13.79 1.67
C TYR A 105 -11.92 12.49 1.11
N THR A 106 -11.73 12.24 -0.19
CA THR A 106 -12.41 11.15 -0.92
C THR A 106 -11.45 10.12 -1.48
N LYS A 107 -10.23 10.51 -1.86
CA LYS A 107 -9.20 9.61 -2.39
C LYS A 107 -8.19 9.19 -1.32
N PRO A 108 -7.82 7.90 -1.23
CA PRO A 108 -6.74 7.42 -0.37
C PRO A 108 -5.41 8.13 -0.66
N ALA A 109 -4.60 8.37 0.37
CA ALA A 109 -3.33 9.08 0.24
C ALA A 109 -2.35 8.37 -0.73
N CYS A 110 -2.33 7.04 -0.74
CA CYS A 110 -1.44 6.25 -1.60
C CYS A 110 -1.69 6.47 -3.10
N GLU A 111 -2.93 6.80 -3.49
CA GLU A 111 -3.27 7.13 -4.88
C GLU A 111 -2.77 8.53 -5.27
N LEU A 112 -2.67 9.45 -4.32
CA LEU A 112 -2.23 10.83 -4.57
C LEU A 112 -0.72 10.93 -4.78
N VAL A 113 0.05 10.09 -4.08
CA VAL A 113 1.50 10.01 -4.23
C VAL A 113 1.89 9.15 -5.43
N GLY A 114 0.93 8.46 -6.05
CA GLY A 114 1.21 7.49 -7.08
C GLY A 114 2.17 6.41 -6.55
N ILE A 115 1.96 5.92 -5.33
CA ILE A 115 2.67 4.73 -4.82
C ILE A 115 2.35 3.50 -5.71
N GLU A 116 1.26 3.56 -6.46
CA GLU A 116 0.98 2.65 -7.58
C GLU A 116 1.92 2.84 -8.79
N SER A 117 2.91 3.74 -8.71
CA SER A 117 3.93 3.93 -9.74
C SER A 117 4.77 2.67 -9.84
N THR A 118 4.28 1.77 -10.68
CA THR A 118 4.84 0.46 -10.99
C THR A 118 6.34 0.56 -11.23
N LYS A 119 6.85 1.71 -11.71
CA LYS A 119 8.26 1.97 -11.99
C LYS A 119 9.16 1.89 -10.76
N ASP A 120 8.84 2.54 -9.65
CA ASP A 120 9.74 2.56 -8.48
C ASP A 120 9.73 1.22 -7.77
N PHE A 121 8.55 0.60 -7.63
CA PHE A 121 8.41 -0.77 -7.16
C PHE A 121 9.16 -1.76 -8.07
N ILE A 122 8.96 -1.70 -9.40
CA ILE A 122 9.69 -2.56 -10.36
C ILE A 122 11.19 -2.37 -10.23
N LYS A 123 11.64 -1.12 -10.05
CA LYS A 123 13.08 -0.82 -9.91
C LYS A 123 13.64 -1.44 -8.64
N GLU A 124 12.93 -1.31 -7.52
CA GLU A 124 13.35 -1.89 -6.24
C GLU A 124 13.29 -3.42 -6.28
N TYR A 125 12.20 -3.98 -6.78
CA TYR A 125 12.02 -5.41 -7.03
C TYR A 125 13.16 -5.98 -7.89
N ASN A 126 13.46 -5.35 -9.04
CA ASN A 126 14.55 -5.77 -9.92
C ASN A 126 15.92 -5.68 -9.23
N LYS A 127 16.12 -4.71 -8.34
CA LYS A 127 17.35 -4.59 -7.55
C LYS A 127 17.50 -5.77 -6.59
N TYR A 128 16.43 -6.14 -5.86
CA TYR A 128 16.45 -7.32 -4.98
C TYR A 128 16.66 -8.61 -5.77
N VAL A 129 15.89 -8.83 -6.84
CA VAL A 129 16.03 -10.03 -7.68
C VAL A 129 17.46 -10.17 -8.24
N LYS A 130 18.06 -9.07 -8.72
CA LYS A 130 19.44 -9.10 -9.24
C LYS A 130 20.46 -9.45 -8.14
N LYS A 131 20.29 -8.87 -6.95
CA LYS A 131 21.15 -9.16 -5.80
C LYS A 131 21.05 -10.64 -5.42
N ASP A 132 19.84 -11.12 -5.21
CA ASP A 132 19.60 -12.51 -4.78
C ASP A 132 20.06 -13.51 -5.84
N MET A 133 19.86 -13.20 -7.13
CA MET A 133 20.40 -14.01 -8.22
C MET A 133 21.93 -14.09 -8.21
N ALA A 134 22.63 -12.99 -7.90
CA ALA A 134 24.09 -12.96 -7.87
C ALA A 134 24.67 -13.79 -6.71
N GLU A 135 23.89 -14.01 -5.66
CA GLU A 135 24.26 -14.79 -4.48
C GLU A 135 23.89 -16.30 -4.61
N LEU A 136 23.18 -16.69 -5.68
CA LEU A 136 22.79 -18.08 -5.91
C LEU A 136 23.98 -18.99 -6.21
N LYS A 137 24.06 -20.11 -5.47
CA LYS A 137 25.07 -21.14 -5.70
C LYS A 137 24.54 -22.27 -6.59
N LYS A 138 25.45 -23.02 -7.22
CA LYS A 138 25.09 -24.23 -7.99
C LYS A 138 24.34 -25.21 -7.09
N GLY A 139 23.19 -25.70 -7.57
CA GLY A 139 22.30 -26.59 -6.80
C GLY A 139 21.19 -25.87 -6.03
N GLU A 140 21.22 -24.53 -5.92
CA GLU A 140 20.18 -23.76 -5.23
C GLU A 140 19.06 -23.27 -6.15
N TYR A 141 19.13 -23.58 -7.44
CA TYR A 141 18.17 -23.13 -8.44
C TYR A 141 17.93 -24.18 -9.54
N ILE A 142 16.78 -24.06 -10.18
CA ILE A 142 16.47 -24.69 -11.46
C ILE A 142 16.48 -23.58 -12.51
N LYS A 143 17.15 -23.83 -13.64
CA LYS A 143 17.20 -22.88 -14.76
C LYS A 143 16.31 -23.38 -15.90
N VAL A 144 15.29 -22.61 -16.24
CA VAL A 144 14.40 -22.86 -17.39
C VAL A 144 14.73 -21.80 -18.45
N ARG A 145 15.46 -22.18 -19.50
CA ARG A 145 16.06 -21.23 -20.46
C ARG A 145 16.90 -20.17 -19.74
N ASN A 146 16.44 -18.92 -19.71
CA ASN A 146 17.13 -17.81 -19.04
C ASN A 146 16.53 -17.48 -17.66
N LEU A 147 15.46 -18.17 -17.25
CA LEU A 147 14.76 -17.94 -16.00
C LEU A 147 15.33 -18.81 -14.88
N PHE A 148 15.72 -18.17 -13.78
CA PHE A 148 16.15 -18.86 -12.57
C PHE A 148 14.97 -18.96 -11.59
N ILE A 149 14.74 -20.18 -11.11
CA ILE A 149 13.71 -20.54 -10.13
C ILE A 149 14.43 -21.06 -8.88
N SER A 150 14.21 -20.41 -7.74
CA SER A 150 14.80 -20.78 -6.46
C SER A 150 13.90 -20.33 -5.32
N LYS A 151 13.98 -21.02 -4.18
CA LYS A 151 13.32 -20.58 -2.92
C LYS A 151 13.86 -19.24 -2.40
N LYS A 152 15.04 -18.82 -2.86
CA LYS A 152 15.66 -17.53 -2.52
C LYS A 152 15.26 -16.39 -3.45
N LEU A 153 14.52 -16.69 -4.53
CA LEU A 153 14.02 -15.68 -5.46
C LEU A 153 12.51 -15.47 -5.22
N PRO A 154 11.96 -14.33 -5.65
CA PRO A 154 10.51 -14.15 -5.68
C PRO A 154 9.80 -15.24 -6.49
N ILE A 155 8.52 -15.43 -6.17
CA ILE A 155 7.65 -16.38 -6.86
C ILE A 155 7.61 -16.01 -8.35
N ARG A 156 7.76 -17.02 -9.21
CA ARG A 156 7.58 -16.89 -10.66
C ARG A 156 6.12 -17.10 -11.02
N ILE A 157 5.58 -16.21 -11.83
CA ILE A 157 4.19 -16.31 -12.29
C ILE A 157 4.20 -17.02 -13.65
N MET A 158 3.75 -18.27 -13.68
CA MET A 158 3.65 -19.05 -14.91
C MET A 158 2.26 -18.91 -15.52
N ALA A 159 2.19 -18.76 -16.84
CA ALA A 159 0.94 -18.77 -17.59
C ALA A 159 0.99 -19.82 -18.72
N GLU A 160 -0.09 -20.57 -18.86
CA GLU A 160 -0.23 -21.61 -19.88
C GLU A 160 -1.14 -21.13 -21.03
N ILE A 161 -0.72 -21.38 -22.27
CA ILE A 161 -1.59 -21.19 -23.45
C ILE A 161 -2.25 -22.52 -23.78
N VAL A 162 -3.52 -22.67 -23.38
CA VAL A 162 -4.31 -23.88 -23.63
C VAL A 162 -4.56 -24.07 -25.13
N ASP A 163 -4.57 -25.34 -25.56
CA ASP A 163 -4.78 -25.76 -26.95
C ASP A 163 -3.76 -25.14 -27.94
N ALA A 164 -2.53 -24.86 -27.49
CA ALA A 164 -1.50 -24.24 -28.33
C ALA A 164 -1.31 -24.91 -29.72
N PRO A 165 -1.37 -26.26 -29.86
CA PRO A 165 -1.25 -26.91 -31.17
C PRO A 165 -2.37 -26.57 -32.17
N LYS A 166 -3.54 -26.11 -31.70
CA LYS A 166 -4.68 -25.71 -32.55
C LYS A 166 -4.63 -24.25 -32.98
N ARG A 167 -3.61 -23.50 -32.55
CA ARG A 167 -3.50 -22.05 -32.77
C ARG A 167 -2.38 -21.72 -33.75
N THR A 168 -2.55 -20.63 -34.47
CA THR A 168 -1.51 -20.08 -35.34
C THR A 168 -0.39 -19.44 -34.51
N LYS A 169 0.80 -19.32 -35.10
CA LYS A 169 1.95 -18.64 -34.49
C LYS A 169 1.61 -17.21 -34.03
N ASN A 170 0.83 -16.47 -34.82
CA ASN A 170 0.46 -15.09 -34.51
C ASN A 170 -0.45 -15.01 -33.28
N GLU A 171 -1.41 -15.94 -33.15
CA GLU A 171 -2.27 -16.01 -31.97
C GLU A 171 -1.49 -16.38 -30.72
N LEU A 172 -0.57 -17.34 -30.81
CA LEU A 172 0.32 -17.72 -29.71
C LEU A 172 1.17 -16.52 -29.25
N LEU A 173 1.78 -15.79 -30.18
CA LEU A 173 2.58 -14.61 -29.85
C LEU A 173 1.73 -13.50 -29.20
N LYS A 174 0.51 -13.29 -29.69
CA LYS A 174 -0.41 -12.29 -29.12
C LYS A 174 -0.78 -12.64 -27.68
N ILE A 175 -1.16 -13.89 -27.42
CA ILE A 175 -1.53 -14.36 -26.07
C ILE A 175 -0.31 -14.31 -25.14
N ALA A 176 0.85 -14.82 -25.57
CA ALA A 176 2.09 -14.77 -24.80
C ALA A 176 2.47 -13.32 -24.42
N SER A 177 2.42 -12.40 -25.39
CA SER A 177 2.70 -10.98 -25.16
C SER A 177 1.73 -10.37 -24.15
N GLN A 178 0.46 -10.76 -24.19
CA GLN A 178 -0.54 -10.32 -23.23
C GLN A 178 -0.28 -10.87 -21.83
N TYR A 179 0.12 -12.14 -21.70
CA TYR A 179 0.49 -12.72 -20.40
C TYR A 179 1.73 -12.04 -19.80
N ILE A 180 2.76 -11.79 -20.61
CA ILE A 180 3.95 -11.03 -20.17
C ILE A 180 3.55 -9.63 -19.69
N LYS A 181 2.70 -8.93 -20.46
CA LYS A 181 2.18 -7.60 -20.07
C LYS A 181 1.41 -7.64 -18.74
N ASN A 182 0.79 -8.76 -18.42
CA ASN A 182 0.03 -8.96 -17.19
C ASN A 182 0.88 -9.56 -16.05
N GLY A 183 2.20 -9.71 -16.24
CA GLY A 183 3.14 -10.09 -15.18
C GLY A 183 3.54 -11.57 -15.15
N ALA A 184 3.26 -12.35 -16.19
CA ALA A 184 3.85 -13.69 -16.34
C ALA A 184 5.36 -13.59 -16.67
N ASP A 185 6.17 -14.47 -16.08
CA ASP A 185 7.61 -14.62 -16.29
C ASP A 185 7.95 -15.52 -17.49
#